data_AF-A0A0H1BK24-F1
#
_entry.id   AF-A0A0H1BK24-F1
#
_cell.length_a   1.000
_cell.length_b   1.000
_cell.length_c   1.000
_cell.angle_alpha   90.00
_cell.angle_beta   90.00
_cell.angle_gamma   90.00
#
_symmetry.space_group_name_H-M   'P 1'
#
loop_
_entity.id
_entity.type
_entity.pdbx_description
1 polymer ?
#
loop_
_entity_poly.entity_id
_entity_poly.type
_entity_poly.pdbx_seq_one_letter_code
_entity_poly.pdbx_strand_id
1 'polypeptide(L)' 'MSLLGRKYPAPVVRPMLPFFAAGLIVLYGVNGFANLLMSTPEFKNDPRNPNAKPVKPE' A
#
# COMPACT_ATOMS: atom_id res chain seq x y z
N MET A 1 29.87 -11.55 22.56
CA MET A 1 29.21 -12.03 21.33
C MET A 1 27.97 -11.17 21.09
N SER A 2 27.69 -10.76 19.85
CA SER A 2 26.47 -10.01 19.52
C SER A 2 25.22 -10.83 19.88
N LEU A 3 24.22 -10.18 20.48
CA LEU A 3 22.95 -10.80 20.91
C LEU A 3 22.19 -11.45 19.73
N LEU A 4 22.46 -11.01 18.50
CA LEU A 4 21.78 -11.44 17.26
C LEU A 4 22.62 -12.41 16.42
N GLY A 5 23.70 -12.98 16.99
CA GLY A 5 24.62 -13.81 16.24
C GLY A 5 25.47 -13.03 15.23
N ARG A 6 26.17 -13.75 14.34
CA ARG A 6 27.04 -13.16 13.32
C ARG A 6 26.22 -12.81 12.08
N LYS A 7 26.33 -11.57 11.60
CA LYS A 7 25.74 -11.13 10.32
C LYS A 7 26.67 -11.50 9.16
N TYR A 8 26.15 -12.24 8.18
CA TYR A 8 26.87 -12.58 6.94
C TYR A 8 26.40 -11.70 5.79
N PRO A 9 27.31 -11.24 4.91
CA PRO A 9 26.96 -10.34 3.79
C PRO A 9 26.41 -11.12 2.59
N ALA A 10 25.24 -11.74 2.74
CA ALA A 10 24.57 -12.40 1.62
C ALA A 10 24.00 -11.37 0.62
N PRO A 11 24.11 -11.61 -0.70
CA PRO A 11 23.57 -10.71 -1.71
C PRO A 11 22.04 -10.84 -1.82
N VAL A 12 21.31 -10.04 -1.03
CA VAL A 12 19.82 -10.06 -1.03
C VAL A 12 19.24 -9.10 -2.07
N VAL A 13 19.75 -7.88 -2.15
CA VAL A 13 19.12 -6.83 -2.98
C VAL A 13 19.09 -7.22 -4.45
N ARG A 14 20.22 -7.66 -5.00
CA ARG A 14 20.38 -7.94 -6.44
C ARG A 14 19.40 -8.99 -6.99
N PRO A 15 19.24 -10.19 -6.39
CA PRO A 15 18.22 -11.14 -6.84
C PRO A 15 16.79 -10.70 -6.50
N MET A 16 16.59 -9.86 -5.48
CA MET A 16 15.26 -9.40 -5.08
C MET A 16 14.74 -8.20 -5.89
N LEU A 17 15.60 -7.51 -6.65
CA LEU A 17 15.23 -6.34 -7.47
C LEU A 17 13.94 -6.51 -8.29
N PRO A 18 13.74 -7.57 -9.10
CA PRO A 18 12.50 -7.71 -9.87
C PRO A 18 11.25 -7.80 -8.98
N PHE A 19 11.35 -8.40 -7.80
CA PHE A 19 10.23 -8.50 -6.86
C PHE A 19 9.93 -7.15 -6.19
N PHE A 20 10.96 -6.38 -5.83
CA PHE A 20 10.75 -5.01 -5.34
C PHE A 20 10.12 -4.11 -6.40
N ALA A 21 10.60 -4.18 -7.64
CA ALA A 21 10.02 -3.45 -8.76
C ALA A 21 8.55 -3.83 -8.98
N ALA A 22 8.25 -5.13 -9.05
CA ALA A 22 6.87 -5.62 -9.17
C ALA A 22 5.99 -5.15 -8.00
N GLY A 23 6.49 -5.22 -6.77
CA GLY A 23 5.77 -4.77 -5.58
C GLY A 23 5.42 -3.28 -5.65
N LEU A 24 6.35 -2.43 -6.11
CA LEU A 24 6.09 -1.00 -6.29
C LEU A 24 5.05 -0.73 -7.39
N ILE A 25 5.12 -1.45 -8.51
CA ILE A 25 4.15 -1.33 -9.60
C ILE A 25 2.75 -1.70 -9.11
N VAL A 26 2.62 -2.84 -8.43
CA VAL A 26 1.33 -3.30 -7.89
C VAL A 26 0.80 -2.34 -6.83
N LEU A 27 1.67 -1.86 -5.93
CA LEU A 27 1.27 -0.88 -4.91
C LEU A 27 0.69 0.39 -5.55
N TYR A 28 1.36 0.93 -6.56
CA TYR A 28 0.87 2.11 -7.28
C TYR A 28 -0.46 1.85 -7.98
N GLY A 29 -0.57 0.72 -8.70
CA GLY A 29 -1.80 0.34 -9.40
C GLY A 29 -2.99 0.14 -8.45
N VAL A 30 -2.81 -0.61 -7.37
CA VAL A 30 -3.85 -0.87 -6.37
C VAL A 30 -4.24 0.40 -5.64
N ASN A 31 -3.28 1.26 -5.28
CA ASN A 31 -3.58 2.54 -4.65
C ASN A 31 -4.45 3.44 -5.54
N GLY A 32 -4.11 3.56 -6.82
CA GLY A 32 -4.91 4.34 -7.78
C GLY A 32 -6.31 3.75 -7.96
N PHE A 33 -6.41 2.43 -8.12
CA PHE A 33 -7.70 1.77 -8.32
C PHE A 33 -8.60 1.82 -7.07
N ALA A 34 -8.02 1.67 -5.88
CA ALA A 34 -8.75 1.79 -4.62
C ALA A 34 -9.39 3.18 -4.48
N ASN A 35 -8.67 4.25 -4.80
CA ASN A 35 -9.22 5.61 -4.78
C ASN A 35 -10.38 5.79 -5.77
N LEU A 36 -10.26 5.23 -6.98
CA LEU A 36 -11.33 5.25 -7.97
C LEU A 36 -12.58 4.51 -7.47
N LEU A 37 -12.42 3.29 -6.94
CA LEU A 37 -13.54 2.50 -6.44
C LEU A 37 -14.23 3.13 -5.23
N MET A 38 -13.46 3.74 -4.33
CA MET A 38 -14.00 4.49 -3.20
C MET A 38 -14.82 5.73 -3.63
N SER A 39 -14.64 6.23 -4.85
CA SER A 39 -15.42 7.35 -5.37
C SER A 39 -16.74 6.94 -6.05
N THR A 40 -17.01 5.64 -6.18
CA THR A 40 -18.22 5.12 -6.81
C THR A 40 -19.49 5.46 -6.01
N PRO A 41 -20.67 5.53 -6.64
CA PRO A 41 -21.92 5.88 -5.94
C PRO A 41 -22.25 5.00 -4.74
N GLU A 42 -21.89 3.71 -4.81
CA GLU A 42 -22.10 2.73 -3.75
C GLU A 42 -21.27 3.04 -2.50
N PHE A 43 -19.99 3.39 -2.68
CA PHE A 43 -19.02 3.49 -1.58
C PHE A 43 -18.62 4.92 -1.20
N LYS A 44 -19.01 5.95 -1.99
CA LYS A 44 -18.60 7.34 -1.74
C LYS A 44 -19.08 7.91 -0.40
N ASN A 45 -20.20 7.42 0.12
CA ASN A 45 -20.82 7.89 1.37
C ASN A 45 -20.66 6.88 2.51
N ASP A 46 -19.90 5.79 2.32
CA ASP A 46 -19.61 4.84 3.40
C ASP A 46 -18.81 5.56 4.50
N PRO A 47 -19.23 5.54 5.78
CA PRO A 47 -18.51 6.19 6.87
C PRO A 47 -17.09 5.62 7.10
N ARG A 48 -16.79 4.44 6.55
CA ARG A 48 -15.45 3.81 6.60
C ARG A 48 -14.56 4.28 5.46
N ASN A 49 -15.11 4.94 4.44
CA ASN A 49 -14.34 5.46 3.33
C ASN A 49 -13.52 6.67 3.83
N PRO A 50 -12.18 6.62 3.78
CA PRO A 50 -11.34 7.72 4.24
C PRO A 50 -11.55 9.02 3.45
N ASN A 51 -12.15 8.94 2.25
CA ASN A 51 -12.47 10.09 1.41
C ASN A 51 -13.88 10.66 1.68
N ALA A 52 -14.70 10.01 2.50
CA ALA A 52 -16.04 10.50 2.82
C ALA A 52 -15.95 11.81 3.60
N LYS A 53 -16.54 12.87 3.05
CA LYS A 53 -16.64 14.15 3.76
C LYS A 53 -17.74 14.04 4.82
N PRO A 54 -17.55 14.65 6.01
CA PRO A 54 -18.60 14.68 7.01
C PRO A 54 -19.83 15.37 6.40
N VAL A 55 -20.98 14.69 6.49
CA VAL A 55 -22.26 15.26 6.05
C VAL A 55 -22.54 16.46 6.95
N LYS A 56 -22.50 17.68 6.40
CA LYS A 56 -22.85 18.87 7.14
C LYS A 56 -24.35 18.80 7.47
N PRO A 57 -24.76 18.84 8.75
CA PRO A 57 -26.17 18.97 9.09
C PRO A 57 -26.69 20.30 8.54
N GLU A 58 -27.83 20.27 7.86
CA GLU A 58 -28.58 21.47 7.44
C GLU A 58 -29.26 22.15 8.63
#